data_AF-A0A953PXN6-F1
#
_entry.id   AF-A0A953PXN6-F1
#
_cell.length_a   1.000
_cell.length_b   1.000
_cell.length_c   1.000
_cell.angle_alpha   90.00
_cell.angle_beta   90.00
_cell.angle_gamma   90.00
#
_symmetry.space_group_name_H-M   'P 1'
#
loop_
_entity.id
_entity.type
_entity.pdbx_description
1 polymer ?
#
loop_
_entity_poly.entity_id
_entity_poly.type
_entity_poly.pdbx_seq_one_letter_code
_entity_poly.pdbx_strand_id
1 'polypeptide(L)'
;MGHYFIPIGEVVKGLPKSEGLNTPRKKKPRELAVITECCTGCSGSPACVPYCPVEDCMYWVPDEDHPPFGRIEVDPQLCIGCKKCTSKGPDGSFLDGCPWDAIEMVPIDQVEAVLGYRFQY
;
A
#
# COMPACT_ATOMS: atom_id res chain seq x y z
N MET A 1 -10.99 13.07 8.29
CA MET A 1 -9.56 12.74 8.29
C MET A 1 -9.52 11.23 8.40
N GLY A 2 -9.31 10.51 7.29
CA GLY A 2 -9.45 9.05 7.25
C GLY A 2 -8.40 8.37 8.13
N HIS A 3 -8.71 7.19 8.65
CA HIS A 3 -7.74 6.41 9.44
C HIS A 3 -6.84 5.65 8.46
N TYR A 4 -5.74 6.28 8.09
CA TYR A 4 -4.74 5.66 7.22
C TYR A 4 -3.81 4.74 8.02
N PHE A 5 -3.61 3.52 7.53
CA PHE A 5 -2.56 2.63 8.02
C PHE A 5 -1.28 2.91 7.23
N ILE A 6 -0.40 3.72 7.82
CA ILE A 6 0.90 4.03 7.21
C ILE A 6 2.01 3.50 8.12
N PRO A 7 2.70 2.43 7.72
CA PRO A 7 3.79 1.87 8.50
C PRO A 7 4.98 2.84 8.56
N ILE A 8 5.51 3.07 9.76
CA ILE A 8 6.74 3.84 10.00
C ILE A 8 7.75 3.00 10.78
N GLY A 9 9.03 3.14 10.44
CA GLY A 9 10.11 2.41 11.10
C GLY A 9 10.31 0.99 10.59
N GLU A 10 10.91 0.14 11.42
CA GLU A 10 11.18 -1.26 11.10
C GLU A 10 9.90 -2.09 11.30
N VAL A 11 9.43 -2.71 10.22
CA VAL A 11 8.18 -3.47 10.18
C VAL A 11 8.45 -4.90 9.72
N VAL A 12 7.80 -5.86 10.36
CA VAL A 12 7.87 -7.27 9.96
C VAL A 12 6.90 -7.49 8.80
N LYS A 13 7.45 -7.70 7.60
CA LYS A 13 6.66 -7.88 6.38
C LYS A 13 6.16 -9.32 6.24
N GLY A 14 4.87 -9.53 6.51
CA GLY A 14 4.22 -10.85 6.42
C GLY A 14 3.90 -11.28 4.99
N LEU A 15 3.78 -12.60 4.78
CA LEU A 15 3.28 -13.17 3.54
C LEU A 15 1.75 -13.20 3.54
N PRO A 16 1.09 -13.07 2.36
CA PRO A 16 1.70 -12.81 1.04
C PRO A 16 2.20 -11.37 0.87
N LYS A 17 3.31 -11.21 0.12
CA LYS A 17 3.98 -9.93 -0.15
C LYS A 17 4.32 -9.78 -1.63
N SER A 18 4.51 -8.54 -2.09
CA SER A 18 4.75 -8.25 -3.50
C SER A 18 6.16 -8.65 -3.93
N GLU A 19 6.26 -9.15 -5.15
CA GLU A 19 7.52 -9.50 -5.81
C GLU A 19 7.79 -8.49 -6.93
N GLY A 20 9.06 -8.24 -7.25
CA GLY A 20 9.39 -7.35 -8.37
C GLY A 20 10.73 -6.65 -8.26
N LEU A 21 10.75 -5.38 -8.61
CA LEU A 21 11.97 -4.56 -8.60
C LEU A 21 12.48 -4.39 -7.16
N ASN A 22 13.71 -4.84 -6.90
CA ASN A 22 14.47 -4.59 -5.68
C ASN A 22 15.54 -3.52 -5.91
N THR A 23 15.13 -2.38 -6.47
CA THR A 23 16.04 -1.24 -6.60
C THR A 23 15.43 -0.05 -5.88
N PRO A 24 16.23 0.71 -5.10
CA PRO A 24 15.74 1.94 -4.49
C PRO A 24 15.10 2.86 -5.54
N ARG A 25 13.99 3.49 -5.16
CA ARG A 25 13.36 4.48 -6.03
C ARG A 25 14.35 5.61 -6.29
N LYS A 26 14.44 6.07 -7.54
CA LYS A 26 15.39 7.12 -7.96
C LYS A 26 14.82 8.54 -7.85
N LYS A 27 13.51 8.67 -7.66
CA LYS A 27 12.77 9.94 -7.70
C LYS A 27 11.68 9.91 -6.64
N LYS A 28 11.40 11.09 -6.06
CA LYS A 28 10.23 11.30 -5.19
C LYS A 28 8.94 11.10 -6.00
N PRO A 29 8.08 10.13 -5.66
CA PRO A 29 6.79 9.95 -6.33
C PRO A 29 5.86 11.11 -5.98
N ARG A 30 4.86 11.39 -6.85
CA ARG A 30 3.87 12.45 -6.57
C ARG A 30 2.89 12.03 -5.48
N GLU A 31 2.48 10.77 -5.52
CA GLU A 31 1.49 10.18 -4.62
C GLU A 31 1.95 8.79 -4.20
N LEU A 32 1.55 8.39 -2.99
CA LEU A 32 1.78 7.07 -2.42
C LEU A 32 0.45 6.34 -2.30
N ALA A 33 0.47 5.02 -2.52
CA ALA A 33 -0.66 4.17 -2.19
C ALA A 33 -0.71 4.02 -0.66
N VAL A 34 -1.88 4.26 -0.07
CA VAL A 34 -2.13 4.16 1.37
C VAL A 34 -3.38 3.32 1.58
N ILE A 35 -3.34 2.48 2.62
CA ILE A 35 -4.44 1.57 2.94
C ILE A 35 -5.35 2.21 3.97
N THR A 36 -6.66 2.09 3.76
CA THR A 36 -7.71 2.61 4.66
C THR A 36 -8.27 1.52 5.56
N GLU A 37 -9.13 1.90 6.52
CA GLU A 37 -9.89 0.97 7.36
C GLU A 37 -10.78 -0.03 6.60
N CYS A 38 -11.06 0.22 5.32
CA CYS A 38 -11.87 -0.68 4.48
C CYS A 38 -11.12 -1.96 4.05
N CYS A 39 -9.82 -2.07 4.33
CA CYS A 39 -9.03 -3.22 3.90
C CYS A 39 -9.27 -4.43 4.80
N THR A 40 -9.83 -5.49 4.21
CA THR A 40 -10.07 -6.78 4.87
C THR A 40 -9.02 -7.84 4.49
N GLY A 41 -7.92 -7.42 3.86
CA GLY A 41 -6.84 -8.32 3.44
C GLY A 41 -7.27 -9.39 2.42
N CYS A 42 -8.45 -9.23 1.79
CA CYS A 42 -9.06 -10.22 0.91
C CYS A 42 -9.06 -11.64 1.53
N SER A 43 -9.31 -11.73 2.83
CA SER A 43 -9.30 -13.00 3.59
C SER A 43 -7.98 -13.79 3.46
N GLY A 44 -6.84 -13.10 3.39
CA GLY A 44 -5.52 -13.71 3.29
C GLY A 44 -5.06 -14.01 1.86
N SER A 45 -5.85 -13.69 0.84
CA SER A 45 -5.47 -13.80 -0.58
C SER A 45 -5.61 -12.44 -1.29
N PRO A 46 -4.69 -11.50 -1.04
CA PRO A 46 -4.79 -10.13 -1.54
C PRO A 46 -4.63 -10.04 -3.06
N ALA A 47 -5.71 -9.67 -3.72
CA ALA A 47 -5.72 -9.40 -5.17
C ALA A 47 -4.73 -8.30 -5.58
N CYS A 48 -4.49 -7.31 -4.71
CA CYS A 48 -3.64 -6.15 -5.02
C CYS A 48 -2.14 -6.44 -5.00
N VAL A 49 -1.68 -7.45 -4.24
CA VAL A 49 -0.25 -7.75 -4.05
C VAL A 49 0.44 -8.14 -5.37
N PRO A 50 -0.12 -9.04 -6.21
CA PRO A 50 0.45 -9.37 -7.52
C PRO A 50 0.57 -8.18 -8.50
N TYR A 51 -0.21 -7.11 -8.33
CA TYR A 51 -0.13 -5.94 -9.21
C TYR A 51 0.99 -4.97 -8.85
N CYS A 52 1.56 -5.08 -7.65
CA CYS A 52 2.64 -4.19 -7.24
C CYS A 52 3.96 -4.65 -7.85
N PRO A 53 4.61 -3.84 -8.72
CA PRO A 53 5.82 -4.26 -9.43
C PRO A 53 7.11 -4.11 -8.61
N VAL A 54 7.00 -3.80 -7.31
CA VAL A 54 8.11 -3.51 -6.42
C VAL A 54 8.16 -4.58 -5.34
N GLU A 55 9.34 -5.18 -5.17
CA GLU A 55 9.54 -6.20 -4.15
C GLU A 55 9.29 -5.61 -2.76
N ASP A 56 8.63 -6.36 -1.88
CA ASP A 56 8.38 -6.01 -0.48
C ASP A 56 7.60 -4.70 -0.25
N CYS A 57 7.05 -4.10 -1.31
CA CYS A 57 6.29 -2.86 -1.22
C CYS A 57 4.90 -3.08 -0.62
N MET A 58 4.24 -4.20 -0.90
CA MET A 58 2.95 -4.55 -0.31
C MET A 58 3.10 -5.85 0.45
N TYR A 59 2.58 -5.92 1.67
CA TYR A 59 2.70 -7.10 2.52
C TYR A 59 1.50 -7.24 3.44
N TRP A 60 1.25 -8.47 3.86
CA TRP A 60 0.14 -8.79 4.75
C TRP A 60 0.51 -8.53 6.21
N VAL A 61 -0.45 -7.99 6.97
CA VAL A 61 -0.34 -7.73 8.40
C VAL A 61 -1.58 -8.30 9.10
N PRO A 62 -1.43 -9.14 10.14
CA PRO A 62 -2.56 -9.66 10.89
C PRO A 62 -3.34 -8.55 11.60
N ASP A 63 -4.64 -8.74 11.72
CA ASP A 63 -5.48 -7.97 12.64
C ASP A 63 -5.58 -8.78 13.95
N GLU A 64 -4.88 -8.32 14.99
CA GLU A 64 -4.85 -9.00 16.29
C GLU A 64 -6.19 -8.89 17.03
N ASP A 65 -6.98 -7.86 16.74
CA ASP A 65 -8.30 -7.65 17.35
C ASP A 65 -9.38 -8.50 16.67
N HIS A 66 -9.18 -8.85 15.39
CA HIS A 66 -10.17 -9.58 14.57
C HIS A 66 -9.59 -10.79 13.82
N PRO A 67 -9.07 -11.82 14.50
CA PRO A 67 -8.63 -13.05 13.83
C PRO A 67 -9.82 -13.79 13.17
N PRO A 68 -9.64 -14.42 11.99
CA PRO A 68 -8.40 -14.62 11.23
C PRO A 68 -8.12 -13.52 10.18
N PHE A 69 -8.76 -12.35 10.31
CA PHE A 69 -8.61 -11.28 9.33
C PHE A 69 -7.25 -10.58 9.45
N GLY A 70 -6.94 -9.81 8.43
CA GLY A 70 -5.76 -8.97 8.38
C GLY A 70 -5.96 -7.89 7.33
N ARG A 71 -4.94 -7.09 7.12
CA ARG A 71 -4.92 -6.05 6.10
C ARG A 71 -3.66 -6.17 5.27
N ILE A 72 -3.65 -5.44 4.16
CA ILE A 72 -2.40 -5.16 3.46
C ILE A 72 -1.87 -3.84 3.98
N GLU A 73 -0.56 -3.71 4.02
CA GLU A 73 0.12 -2.44 4.21
C GLU A 73 1.02 -2.15 3.02
N VAL A 74 1.21 -0.87 2.73
CA VAL A 74 2.09 -0.39 1.67
C VAL A 74 3.28 0.28 2.33
N ASP A 75 4.48 -0.17 2.00
CA ASP A 75 5.72 0.47 2.42
C ASP A 75 5.88 1.83 1.70
N PRO A 76 5.84 2.96 2.43
CA PRO A 76 5.97 4.28 1.82
C PRO A 76 7.39 4.60 1.31
N GLN A 77 8.43 3.85 1.73
CA GLN A 77 9.77 3.96 1.14
C GLN A 77 9.85 3.33 -0.24
N LEU A 78 9.16 2.21 -0.43
CA LEU A 78 9.27 1.42 -1.65
C LEU A 78 8.23 1.81 -2.70
N CYS A 79 7.07 2.33 -2.28
CA CYS A 79 6.02 2.71 -3.20
C CYS A 79 6.50 3.78 -4.21
N ILE A 80 6.29 3.48 -5.49
CA ILE A 80 6.67 4.33 -6.63
C ILE A 80 5.49 5.12 -7.21
N GLY A 81 4.30 4.99 -6.64
CA GLY A 81 3.11 5.72 -7.10
C GLY A 81 2.57 5.27 -8.47
N CYS A 82 2.74 3.99 -8.83
CA CYS A 82 2.34 3.48 -10.15
C CYS A 82 0.83 3.27 -10.36
N LYS A 83 0.02 3.30 -9.29
CA LYS A 83 -1.45 3.14 -9.30
C LYS A 83 -1.97 1.82 -9.89
N LYS A 84 -1.13 0.78 -10.01
CA LYS A 84 -1.58 -0.52 -10.55
C LYS A 84 -2.40 -1.33 -9.54
N CYS A 85 -2.23 -1.07 -8.25
CA CYS A 85 -2.94 -1.78 -7.18
C CYS A 85 -4.35 -1.22 -6.90
N THR A 86 -4.70 -0.06 -7.43
CA THR A 86 -6.02 0.56 -7.22
C THR A 86 -7.10 -0.10 -8.07
N SER A 87 -8.34 -0.05 -7.59
CA SER A 87 -9.56 -0.50 -8.31
C SER A 87 -9.84 0.32 -9.57
N LYS A 88 -9.30 1.54 -9.64
CA LYS A 88 -9.54 2.53 -10.69
C LYS A 88 -8.27 2.72 -11.51
N GLY A 89 -8.36 2.49 -12.80
CA GLY A 89 -7.32 2.82 -13.77
C GLY A 89 -7.42 4.27 -14.24
N PRO A 90 -6.56 4.67 -15.19
CA PRO A 90 -6.72 5.94 -15.90
C PRO A 90 -8.16 6.07 -16.44
N ASP A 91 -8.69 7.28 -16.37
CA ASP A 91 -10.01 7.65 -16.90
C ASP A 91 -11.23 6.92 -16.27
N GLY A 92 -11.06 6.36 -15.07
CA GLY A 92 -12.16 5.74 -14.30
C GLY A 92 -12.51 4.32 -14.73
N SER A 93 -11.63 3.66 -15.50
CA SER A 93 -11.76 2.23 -15.81
C SER A 93 -11.68 1.37 -14.55
N PHE A 94 -12.49 0.32 -14.47
CA PHE A 94 -12.38 -0.68 -13.38
C PHE A 94 -11.21 -1.62 -13.68
N LEU A 95 -10.30 -1.78 -12.72
CA LEU A 95 -9.18 -2.70 -12.74
C LEU A 95 -9.42 -3.86 -11.77
N ASP A 96 -8.72 -4.97 -11.98
CA ASP A 96 -8.66 -6.12 -11.08
C ASP A 96 -7.85 -5.84 -9.78
N GLY A 97 -7.69 -4.57 -9.41
CA GLY A 97 -6.97 -4.13 -8.20
C GLY A 97 -7.76 -4.40 -6.91
N CYS A 98 -7.63 -3.53 -5.91
CA CYS A 98 -8.34 -3.72 -4.64
C CYS A 98 -9.89 -3.72 -4.83
N PRO A 99 -10.59 -4.86 -4.61
CA PRO A 99 -12.04 -4.93 -4.84
C PRO A 99 -12.86 -4.09 -3.86
N TRP A 100 -12.28 -3.78 -2.70
CA TRP A 100 -12.91 -3.01 -1.63
C TRP A 100 -12.72 -1.49 -1.77
N ASP A 101 -12.02 -1.05 -2.82
CA ASP A 101 -11.60 0.35 -2.99
C ASP A 101 -10.85 0.90 -1.76
N ALA A 102 -10.13 0.02 -1.04
CA ALA A 102 -9.46 0.33 0.22
C ALA A 102 -8.04 0.90 0.04
N ILE A 103 -7.68 1.32 -1.18
CA ILE A 103 -6.37 1.87 -1.52
C ILE A 103 -6.57 3.27 -2.09
N GLU A 104 -6.08 4.27 -1.37
CA GLU A 104 -6.10 5.66 -1.79
C GLU A 104 -4.72 6.11 -2.25
N MET A 105 -4.67 6.91 -3.32
CA MET A 105 -3.44 7.57 -3.75
C MET A 105 -3.37 8.94 -3.08
N VAL A 106 -2.47 9.09 -2.11
CA VAL A 106 -2.33 10.31 -1.30
C VAL A 106 -1.05 11.05 -1.71
N PRO A 107 -1.08 12.37 -1.92
CA PRO A 107 0.13 13.16 -2.18
C PRO A 107 1.20 12.89 -1.14
N ILE A 108 2.44 12.62 -1.58
CA ILE A 108 3.52 12.29 -0.64
C ILE A 108 3.77 13.40 0.38
N ASP A 109 3.60 14.67 -0.01
CA ASP A 109 3.77 15.82 0.87
C ASP A 109 2.73 15.81 2.01
N GLN A 110 1.52 15.32 1.73
CA GLN A 110 0.48 15.14 2.74
C GLN A 110 0.82 13.98 3.67
N VAL A 111 1.32 12.87 3.13
CA VAL A 111 1.77 11.71 3.94
C VAL A 111 2.90 12.13 4.88
N GLU A 112 3.92 12.82 4.35
CA GLU A 112 5.05 13.32 5.15
C GLU A 112 4.60 14.31 6.23
N ALA A 113 3.65 15.19 5.91
CA ALA A 113 3.07 16.14 6.86
C ALA A 113 2.27 15.46 7.99
N VAL A 114 1.46 14.44 7.67
CA VAL A 114 0.67 13.69 8.66
C VAL A 114 1.58 12.89 9.60
N LEU A 115 2.65 12.32 9.08
CA LEU A 115 3.58 11.51 9.87
C LEU A 115 4.64 12.33 10.62
N GLY A 116 4.87 13.58 10.22
CA GLY A 116 6.03 14.36 10.66
C GLY A 116 7.36 13.73 10.25
N TYR A 117 7.36 12.89 9.20
CA TYR A 117 8.51 12.13 8.73
C TYR A 117 8.81 12.46 7.27
N ARG A 118 10.08 12.64 6.93
CA ARG A 118 10.53 12.81 5.53
C ARG A 118 11.16 11.54 5.04
N PHE A 119 10.62 11.02 3.95
CA PHE A 119 11.12 9.79 3.36
C PHE A 119 12.45 10.05 2.64
N GLN A 120 13.33 9.06 2.62
CA GLN A 120 14.56 9.14 1.84
C GLN A 120 14.26 8.72 0.39
N TYR A 121 14.98 9.29 -0.58
CA TYR A 121 14.75 9.09 -2.01
C TYR A 121 16.05 9.18 -2.80
#